data_AF-A0A8T1VPJ5-F1
#
_entry.id   AF-A0A8T1VPJ5-F1
#
_cell.length_a   1.000
_cell.length_b   1.000
_cell.length_c   1.000
_cell.angle_alpha   90.00
_cell.angle_beta   90.00
_cell.angle_gamma   90.00
#
_symmetry.space_group_name_H-M   'P 1'
#
loop_
_entity.id
_entity.type
_entity.pdbx_description
1 polymer ?
#
loop_
_entity_poly.entity_id
_entity_poly.type
_entity_poly.pdbx_seq_one_letter_code
_entity_poly.pdbx_strand_id
1 'polypeptide(L)'
;MRAHRLAGFLATTLAVHRVHRSAAASCSSWSTRFQQDIEGVCVCNATTCDSISTEHLSLSNDEVGLFQTSKAGDRLAFSTLSLDDASDSTADLIIDSTTTYQEVIGFGGAFTDAAAINVYLMDTEVQQLILDAYFSDTGLQYSLGRIPIASTDFSEYVYSYNPSADDFAMTNFSIDVDKSPLSNKLGLIQRALNETTTAGRNLTLFASSWAPPLWMTTGNTTLNCEMKGYPGGDYWKALALYYSKFIDAYEAEGVPIWGLTTQNEPTKQELAFKFWQSLRFNASTERDFIKRDLGPLMKENHPDLKIIILDDQKDLLLDWNASLLDEEARSYVSGVGVHWYKNLDFAFGTLGDFDDLAAFYAKHPDIFILATEACEGSYVEGLGTGVGTHLFDYSNITWQRGENYARDIINDLANYASGWTDWNLVLNTTGGPNWADNQVDAPILVDEEGGAEFYKQPMYYVMGHFSKFLVPGSVQIALSVSSDANSTLEEVDRAAFLTPDGQLVVVLSNRDSTDKSIRMSLAAEGRALTVVLPANTVQTVLFPAFDEGSQSSDASSTSDASSSSSGVALTPSLSLAILLPVASCLLLLLA
;
A
#
# COMPACT_ATOMS: atom_id res chain seq x y z
N MET A 1 38.14 54.69 -31.19
CA MET A 1 36.94 54.38 -32.00
C MET A 1 35.96 53.61 -31.14
N ARG A 2 34.70 54.07 -31.11
CA ARG A 2 33.46 53.43 -30.62
C ARG A 2 33.37 53.01 -29.13
N ALA A 3 32.66 53.85 -28.40
CA ALA A 3 31.89 53.51 -27.20
C ALA A 3 30.63 52.73 -27.60
N HIS A 4 30.25 51.68 -26.84
CA HIS A 4 28.86 51.21 -26.74
C HIS A 4 28.57 50.54 -25.37
N ARG A 5 27.72 51.24 -24.61
CA ARG A 5 26.56 50.79 -23.81
C ARG A 5 26.61 49.41 -23.15
N LEU A 6 26.73 49.42 -21.81
CA LEU A 6 26.11 48.41 -20.94
C LEU A 6 24.60 48.68 -20.90
N ALA A 7 23.80 47.66 -21.22
CA ALA A 7 22.40 47.55 -20.86
C ALA A 7 22.21 46.16 -20.24
N GLY A 8 21.67 46.12 -19.02
CA GLY A 8 21.50 44.91 -18.25
C GLY A 8 20.30 44.07 -18.69
N PHE A 9 20.30 42.82 -18.26
CA PHE A 9 19.10 42.00 -18.09
C PHE A 9 19.28 41.19 -16.80
N LEU A 10 18.60 41.63 -15.73
CA LEU A 10 18.20 40.73 -14.66
C LEU A 10 17.05 39.87 -15.22
N ALA A 11 17.27 38.56 -15.34
CA ALA A 11 16.20 37.61 -15.57
C ALA A 11 15.68 37.15 -14.21
N THR A 12 14.59 37.77 -13.75
CA THR A 12 13.72 37.20 -12.70
C THR A 12 12.93 36.06 -13.32
N THR A 13 13.27 34.82 -12.96
CA THR A 13 12.43 33.64 -13.22
C THR A 13 11.23 33.68 -12.28
N LEU A 14 10.10 34.19 -12.78
CA LEU A 14 8.79 33.88 -12.18
C LEU A 14 8.46 32.44 -12.55
N ALA A 15 8.53 31.53 -11.58
CA ALA A 15 7.88 30.23 -11.68
C ALA A 15 6.36 30.46 -11.61
N VAL A 16 5.71 30.47 -12.77
CA VAL A 16 4.25 30.50 -12.85
C VAL A 16 3.77 29.09 -12.50
N HIS A 17 3.40 28.85 -11.24
CA HIS A 17 2.58 27.70 -10.88
C HIS A 17 1.20 27.90 -11.52
N ARG A 18 1.00 27.28 -12.68
CA ARG A 18 -0.34 27.14 -13.24
C ARG A 18 -1.05 26.06 -12.43
N VAL A 19 -1.85 26.47 -11.46
CA VAL A 19 -2.88 25.60 -10.88
C VAL A 19 -3.91 25.36 -11.99
N HIS A 20 -3.81 24.23 -12.68
CA HIS A 20 -4.84 23.80 -13.62
C HIS A 20 -6.04 23.33 -12.80
N ARG A 21 -7.02 24.23 -12.65
CA ARG A 21 -8.35 23.90 -12.14
C ARG A 21 -9.12 23.15 -13.23
N SER A 22 -9.13 21.82 -13.16
CA SER A 22 -9.94 20.96 -14.02
C SER A 22 -11.13 20.42 -13.24
N ALA A 23 -12.34 20.66 -13.72
CA ALA A 23 -13.52 19.97 -13.23
C ALA A 23 -13.37 18.46 -13.46
N ALA A 24 -13.64 17.64 -12.43
CA ALA A 24 -13.59 16.18 -12.53
C ALA A 24 -14.54 15.67 -13.62
N ALA A 25 -14.02 14.82 -14.51
CA ALA A 25 -14.84 14.10 -15.46
C ALA A 25 -15.58 12.95 -14.76
N SER A 26 -16.86 12.78 -15.06
CA SER A 26 -17.68 11.72 -14.45
C SER A 26 -17.38 10.35 -15.05
N CYS A 27 -17.46 9.31 -14.21
CA CYS A 27 -17.41 7.91 -14.62
C CYS A 27 -18.44 7.59 -15.73
N SER A 28 -18.02 6.81 -16.73
CA SER A 28 -18.89 6.20 -17.73
C SER A 28 -18.79 4.67 -17.62
N SER A 29 -19.92 3.97 -17.68
CA SER A 29 -19.96 2.50 -17.73
C SER A 29 -19.94 1.93 -19.14
N TRP A 30 -20.10 2.77 -20.17
CA TRP A 30 -20.30 2.30 -21.54
C TRP A 30 -18.98 1.82 -22.16
N SER A 31 -18.93 0.55 -22.58
CA SER A 31 -17.82 -0.01 -23.36
C SER A 31 -18.18 -0.11 -24.83
N THR A 32 -17.35 0.50 -25.67
CA THR A 32 -17.41 0.36 -27.13
C THR A 32 -16.90 -1.00 -27.57
N ARG A 33 -15.93 -1.60 -26.87
CA ARG A 33 -15.46 -2.97 -27.13
C ARG A 33 -16.61 -3.97 -27.02
N PHE A 34 -17.35 -3.94 -25.92
CA PHE A 34 -18.39 -4.91 -25.61
C PHE A 34 -19.80 -4.49 -26.02
N GLN A 35 -19.99 -3.24 -26.47
CA GLN A 35 -21.29 -2.68 -26.89
C GLN A 35 -22.36 -2.74 -25.79
N GLN A 36 -21.95 -2.54 -24.55
CA GLN A 36 -22.84 -2.54 -23.38
C GLN A 36 -22.26 -1.70 -22.24
N ASP A 37 -23.12 -1.34 -21.28
CA ASP A 37 -22.68 -0.85 -19.99
C ASP A 37 -22.07 -1.98 -19.15
N ILE A 38 -20.93 -1.72 -18.55
CA ILE A 38 -20.28 -2.59 -17.57
C ILE A 38 -20.53 -1.99 -16.19
N GLU A 39 -21.47 -2.58 -15.45
CA GLU A 39 -21.85 -2.12 -14.11
C GLU A 39 -20.66 -2.21 -13.14
N GLY A 40 -20.54 -1.23 -12.25
CA GLY A 40 -19.53 -1.24 -11.18
C GLY A 40 -18.14 -0.75 -11.58
N VAL A 41 -17.81 -0.65 -12.88
CA VAL A 41 -16.52 -0.13 -13.35
C VAL A 41 -16.66 1.20 -14.06
N CYS A 42 -15.55 1.92 -14.22
CA CYS A 42 -15.49 3.07 -15.12
C CYS A 42 -14.63 2.75 -16.32
N VAL A 43 -15.23 2.89 -17.50
CA VAL A 43 -14.60 2.68 -18.79
C VAL A 43 -13.89 3.96 -19.21
N CYS A 44 -12.60 3.81 -19.53
CA CYS A 44 -11.75 4.88 -20.02
C CYS A 44 -11.24 4.57 -21.42
N ASN A 45 -11.16 5.58 -22.27
CA ASN A 45 -10.57 5.55 -23.61
C ASN A 45 -10.02 6.94 -23.96
N ALA A 46 -9.46 7.10 -25.16
CA ALA A 46 -8.87 8.37 -25.62
C ALA A 46 -9.80 9.60 -25.56
N THR A 47 -11.12 9.42 -25.52
CA THR A 47 -12.11 10.50 -25.54
C THR A 47 -12.83 10.72 -24.21
N THR A 48 -12.89 9.69 -23.37
CA THR A 48 -13.63 9.70 -22.10
C THR A 48 -12.85 8.94 -21.05
N CYS A 49 -12.51 9.59 -19.94
CA CYS A 49 -12.03 8.94 -18.73
C CYS A 49 -12.34 9.83 -17.52
N ASP A 50 -12.76 9.24 -16.42
CA ASP A 50 -12.97 9.96 -15.17
C ASP A 50 -11.65 10.44 -14.56
N SER A 51 -11.73 11.49 -13.75
CA SER A 51 -10.61 12.07 -13.01
C SER A 51 -11.06 12.51 -11.62
N ILE A 52 -10.11 12.59 -10.69
CA ILE A 52 -10.34 13.05 -9.33
C ILE A 52 -10.02 14.55 -9.26
N SER A 53 -10.96 15.35 -8.78
CA SER A 53 -10.76 16.79 -8.62
C SER A 53 -9.71 17.09 -7.56
N THR A 54 -8.77 17.99 -7.88
CA THR A 54 -7.80 18.54 -6.91
C THR A 54 -8.33 19.77 -6.18
N GLU A 55 -9.48 20.33 -6.60
CA GLU A 55 -10.02 21.58 -6.06
C GLU A 55 -10.46 21.48 -4.59
N HIS A 56 -10.62 20.25 -4.09
CA HIS A 56 -11.19 19.97 -2.78
C HIS A 56 -10.22 19.29 -1.81
N LEU A 57 -8.93 19.25 -2.16
CA LEU A 57 -7.87 18.73 -1.29
C LEU A 57 -7.37 19.80 -0.30
N SER A 58 -7.59 21.08 -0.61
CA SER A 58 -7.32 22.20 0.30
C SER A 58 -8.64 22.85 0.71
N LEU A 59 -9.02 22.66 1.97
CA LEU A 59 -10.29 23.14 2.52
C LEU A 59 -10.09 24.44 3.31
N SER A 60 -11.11 25.31 3.34
CA SER A 60 -11.11 26.43 4.30
C SER A 60 -11.40 25.95 5.72
N ASN A 61 -11.08 26.74 6.73
CA ASN A 61 -11.17 26.35 8.15
C ASN A 61 -12.58 25.91 8.61
N ASP A 62 -13.63 26.26 7.86
CA ASP A 62 -15.03 25.94 8.19
C ASP A 62 -15.62 24.84 7.29
N GLU A 63 -14.84 24.28 6.36
CA GLU A 63 -15.29 23.27 5.40
C GLU A 63 -14.72 21.89 5.73
N VAL A 64 -15.58 20.90 5.91
CA VAL A 64 -15.19 19.48 5.97
C VAL A 64 -15.54 18.85 4.64
N GLY A 65 -14.54 18.27 3.98
CA GLY A 65 -14.71 17.54 2.74
C GLY A 65 -15.13 16.10 3.00
N LEU A 66 -16.05 15.59 2.18
CA LEU A 66 -16.47 14.20 2.20
C LEU A 66 -16.31 13.62 0.79
N PHE A 67 -15.45 12.62 0.66
CA PHE A 67 -15.27 11.85 -0.56
C PHE A 67 -15.90 10.48 -0.38
N GLN A 68 -16.77 10.05 -1.30
CA GLN A 68 -17.52 8.80 -1.20
C GLN A 68 -17.32 7.91 -2.42
N THR A 69 -17.08 6.63 -2.17
CA THR A 69 -17.22 5.56 -3.17
C THR A 69 -18.28 4.58 -2.67
N SER A 70 -19.19 4.16 -3.54
CA SER A 70 -20.32 3.31 -3.16
C SER A 70 -20.62 2.23 -4.18
N LYS A 71 -21.23 1.12 -3.70
CA LYS A 71 -21.83 0.11 -4.57
C LYS A 71 -22.87 0.70 -5.52
N ALA A 72 -23.56 1.76 -5.09
CA ALA A 72 -24.58 2.46 -5.87
C ALA A 72 -24.02 3.27 -7.05
N GLY A 73 -22.70 3.47 -7.13
CA GLY A 73 -22.05 4.08 -8.29
C GLY A 73 -21.21 5.33 -8.00
N ASP A 74 -21.09 5.76 -6.75
CA ASP A 74 -20.21 6.90 -6.42
C ASP A 74 -18.75 6.51 -6.58
N ARG A 75 -17.94 7.44 -7.09
CA ARG A 75 -16.52 7.23 -7.42
C ARG A 75 -15.71 8.42 -6.92
N LEU A 76 -15.23 8.35 -5.68
CA LEU A 76 -14.61 9.47 -4.96
C LEU A 76 -15.44 10.77 -5.10
N ALA A 77 -16.76 10.65 -5.04
CA ALA A 77 -17.69 11.74 -5.21
C ALA A 77 -17.55 12.73 -4.05
N PHE A 78 -17.35 14.01 -4.36
CA PHE A 78 -17.12 15.04 -3.36
C PHE A 78 -18.41 15.70 -2.89
N SER A 79 -18.51 15.96 -1.60
CA SER A 79 -19.49 16.84 -0.96
C SER A 79 -18.89 17.50 0.29
N THR A 80 -19.64 18.39 0.94
CA THR A 80 -19.19 19.07 2.16
C THR A 80 -20.10 18.78 3.34
N LEU A 81 -19.53 18.73 4.54
CA LEU A 81 -20.23 18.60 5.81
C LEU A 81 -20.05 19.87 6.66
N SER A 82 -20.95 20.07 7.62
CA SER A 82 -20.87 21.15 8.59
C SER A 82 -20.27 20.66 9.91
N LEU A 83 -19.41 21.48 10.52
CA LEU A 83 -18.85 21.27 11.86
C LEU A 83 -19.72 21.94 12.92
N ASP A 84 -19.84 21.28 14.07
CA ASP A 84 -20.37 21.88 15.29
C ASP A 84 -19.22 22.45 16.14
N ASP A 85 -19.38 23.66 16.64
CA ASP A 85 -18.43 24.34 17.55
C ASP A 85 -18.54 23.83 19.01
N ALA A 86 -18.59 22.51 19.17
CA ALA A 86 -18.51 21.84 20.47
C ALA A 86 -18.01 20.40 20.30
N SER A 87 -17.10 19.98 21.16
CA SER A 87 -16.76 18.55 21.32
C SER A 87 -17.93 17.81 21.97
N ASP A 88 -18.01 16.50 21.71
CA ASP A 88 -19.04 15.63 22.26
C ASP A 88 -18.41 14.36 22.84
N SER A 89 -18.24 14.32 24.16
CA SER A 89 -17.68 13.13 24.83
C SER A 89 -18.61 11.92 24.82
N THR A 90 -19.85 12.08 24.33
CA THR A 90 -20.82 11.00 24.12
C THR A 90 -20.94 10.58 22.66
N ALA A 91 -20.07 11.10 21.78
CA ALA A 91 -19.99 10.72 20.39
C ALA A 91 -19.69 9.22 20.20
N ASP A 92 -20.06 8.70 19.03
CA ASP A 92 -19.81 7.31 18.66
C ASP A 92 -18.33 7.04 18.47
N LEU A 93 -17.63 7.98 17.82
CA LEU A 93 -16.17 7.96 17.61
C LEU A 93 -15.52 9.17 18.30
N ILE A 94 -14.47 8.90 19.07
CA ILE A 94 -13.65 9.92 19.74
C ILE A 94 -12.27 9.91 19.11
N ILE A 95 -11.90 11.02 18.48
CA ILE A 95 -10.63 11.23 17.79
C ILE A 95 -9.73 12.10 18.67
N ASP A 96 -8.51 11.63 18.91
CA ASP A 96 -7.47 12.34 19.64
C ASP A 96 -6.24 12.51 18.75
N SER A 97 -6.13 13.71 18.18
CA SER A 97 -5.02 14.14 17.32
C SER A 97 -3.70 14.32 18.07
N THR A 98 -3.71 14.33 19.41
CA THR A 98 -2.51 14.51 20.24
C THR A 98 -1.75 13.21 20.49
N THR A 99 -2.39 12.06 20.24
CA THR A 99 -1.78 10.74 20.35
C THR A 99 -1.50 10.19 18.95
N THR A 100 -0.22 10.17 18.57
CA THR A 100 0.25 9.70 17.25
C THR A 100 0.93 8.34 17.33
N TYR A 101 0.87 7.57 16.24
CA TYR A 101 1.52 6.25 16.11
C TYR A 101 2.53 6.23 14.95
N GLN A 102 2.48 5.22 14.07
CA GLN A 102 3.38 5.05 12.95
C GLN A 102 3.15 6.11 11.85
N GLU A 103 4.24 6.39 11.15
CA GLU A 103 4.25 7.18 9.93
C GLU A 103 3.89 6.30 8.72
N VAL A 104 3.13 6.88 7.79
CA VAL A 104 2.79 6.31 6.49
C VAL A 104 3.95 6.52 5.53
N ILE A 105 4.52 5.42 5.05
CA ILE A 105 5.51 5.34 3.97
C ILE A 105 4.84 5.61 2.63
N GLY A 106 3.68 5.00 2.37
CA GLY A 106 2.92 5.25 1.15
C GLY A 106 2.06 4.07 0.70
N PHE A 107 1.47 4.24 -0.48
CA PHE A 107 0.56 3.29 -1.11
C PHE A 107 0.88 3.16 -2.59
N GLY A 108 0.74 1.95 -3.13
CA GLY A 108 0.71 1.79 -4.57
C GLY A 108 0.60 0.35 -5.03
N GLY A 109 1.40 -0.06 -6.01
CA GLY A 109 1.33 -1.40 -6.59
C GLY A 109 2.62 -1.88 -7.24
N ALA A 110 2.64 -3.11 -7.76
CA ALA A 110 3.82 -3.72 -8.36
C ALA A 110 3.95 -3.49 -9.87
N PHE A 111 5.17 -3.14 -10.27
CA PHE A 111 5.60 -3.03 -11.66
C PHE A 111 6.03 -4.39 -12.19
N THR A 112 5.08 -5.33 -12.32
CA THR A 112 5.34 -6.65 -12.92
C THR A 112 5.59 -6.55 -14.43
N ASP A 113 6.16 -7.59 -15.03
CA ASP A 113 6.28 -7.67 -16.48
C ASP A 113 4.89 -7.67 -17.13
N ALA A 114 3.91 -8.36 -16.54
CA ALA A 114 2.52 -8.35 -17.00
C ALA A 114 1.93 -6.93 -17.02
N ALA A 115 2.13 -6.13 -15.97
CA ALA A 115 1.64 -4.75 -15.94
C ALA A 115 2.25 -3.90 -17.06
N ALA A 116 3.57 -4.01 -17.25
CA ALA A 116 4.26 -3.28 -18.31
C ALA A 116 3.81 -3.72 -19.71
N ILE A 117 3.73 -5.02 -19.98
CA ILE A 117 3.27 -5.57 -21.26
C ILE A 117 1.86 -5.04 -21.57
N ASN A 118 0.93 -5.15 -20.62
CA ASN A 118 -0.45 -4.69 -20.82
C ASN A 118 -0.53 -3.19 -21.11
N VAL A 119 0.21 -2.35 -20.37
CA VAL A 119 0.25 -0.91 -20.66
C VAL A 119 0.77 -0.68 -22.08
N TYR A 120 1.90 -1.29 -22.46
CA TYR A 120 2.50 -1.02 -23.77
C TYR A 120 1.78 -1.65 -24.97
N LEU A 121 0.78 -2.53 -24.75
CA LEU A 121 -0.17 -2.98 -25.77
C LEU A 121 -1.26 -1.95 -26.10
N MET A 122 -1.49 -0.98 -25.22
CA MET A 122 -2.52 0.05 -25.42
C MET A 122 -2.07 1.13 -26.41
N ASP A 123 -3.04 1.84 -27.00
CA ASP A 123 -2.79 3.04 -27.78
C ASP A 123 -2.06 4.09 -26.93
N THR A 124 -1.13 4.84 -27.52
CA THR A 124 -0.24 5.77 -26.79
C THR A 124 -0.98 6.77 -25.89
N GLU A 125 -2.13 7.29 -26.33
CA GLU A 125 -2.97 8.19 -25.53
C GLU A 125 -3.58 7.45 -24.33
N VAL A 126 -4.01 6.21 -24.52
CA VAL A 126 -4.58 5.36 -23.46
C VAL A 126 -3.50 4.94 -22.45
N GLN A 127 -2.28 4.67 -22.90
CA GLN A 127 -1.13 4.45 -22.01
C GLN A 127 -0.94 5.62 -21.04
N GLN A 128 -1.03 6.85 -21.54
CA GLN A 128 -0.87 8.03 -20.71
C GLN A 128 -2.02 8.15 -19.72
N LEU A 129 -3.27 7.91 -20.13
CA LEU A 129 -4.42 7.92 -19.22
C LEU A 129 -4.30 6.89 -18.08
N ILE A 130 -3.70 5.73 -18.34
CA ILE A 130 -3.44 4.72 -17.29
C ILE A 130 -2.39 5.23 -16.29
N LEU A 131 -1.30 5.83 -16.77
CA LEU A 131 -0.30 6.46 -15.90
C LEU A 131 -0.90 7.62 -15.10
N ASP A 132 -1.71 8.46 -15.75
CA ASP A 132 -2.36 9.59 -15.11
C ASP A 132 -3.31 9.11 -14.00
N ALA A 133 -4.04 8.02 -14.23
CA ALA A 133 -4.94 7.42 -13.25
C ALA A 133 -4.21 7.03 -11.96
N TYR A 134 -3.00 6.45 -12.05
CA TYR A 134 -2.26 6.06 -10.84
C TYR A 134 -1.42 7.19 -10.25
N PHE A 135 -0.72 7.97 -11.08
CA PHE A 135 0.43 8.76 -10.63
C PHE A 135 0.27 10.27 -10.75
N SER A 136 -0.69 10.76 -11.55
CA SER A 136 -0.90 12.21 -11.70
C SER A 136 -1.68 12.85 -10.55
N ASP A 137 -1.70 14.18 -10.52
CA ASP A 137 -2.51 14.97 -9.60
C ASP A 137 -4.03 14.79 -9.80
N THR A 138 -4.47 14.36 -10.97
CA THR A 138 -5.88 14.03 -11.26
C THR A 138 -6.22 12.54 -11.08
N GLY A 139 -5.23 11.74 -10.69
CA GLY A 139 -5.36 10.33 -10.33
C GLY A 139 -5.18 10.07 -8.83
N LEU A 140 -4.79 8.84 -8.49
CA LEU A 140 -4.62 8.35 -7.12
C LEU A 140 -3.36 8.91 -6.41
N GLN A 141 -2.37 9.39 -7.17
CA GLN A 141 -1.05 9.79 -6.67
C GLN A 141 -0.34 8.70 -5.84
N TYR A 142 -0.27 7.49 -6.39
CA TYR A 142 0.55 6.41 -5.84
C TYR A 142 1.98 6.90 -5.55
N SER A 143 2.48 6.51 -4.38
CA SER A 143 3.75 6.98 -3.80
C SER A 143 4.67 5.84 -3.37
N LEU A 144 4.21 4.59 -3.49
CA LEU A 144 4.98 3.39 -3.26
C LEU A 144 4.89 2.46 -4.47
N GLY A 145 5.96 1.76 -4.80
CA GLY A 145 5.97 0.78 -5.87
C GLY A 145 6.87 -0.40 -5.58
N ARG A 146 6.41 -1.60 -5.95
CA ARG A 146 7.18 -2.84 -5.83
C ARG A 146 7.78 -3.24 -7.18
N ILE A 147 9.06 -3.61 -7.20
CA ILE A 147 9.76 -4.04 -8.40
C ILE A 147 10.20 -5.50 -8.24
N PRO A 148 9.66 -6.41 -9.05
CA PRO A 148 10.22 -7.75 -9.13
C PRO A 148 11.63 -7.78 -9.71
N ILE A 149 12.54 -8.41 -8.98
CA ILE A 149 13.90 -8.73 -9.45
C ILE A 149 13.79 -9.97 -10.34
N ALA A 150 13.84 -9.72 -11.65
CA ALA A 150 13.64 -10.67 -12.74
C ALA A 150 12.19 -11.20 -12.84
N SER A 151 12.00 -12.41 -13.36
CA SER A 151 10.67 -12.96 -13.63
C SER A 151 9.91 -13.41 -12.37
N THR A 152 8.60 -13.29 -12.42
CA THR A 152 7.63 -13.85 -11.46
C THR A 152 6.69 -14.81 -12.20
N ASP A 153 5.60 -15.24 -11.55
CA ASP A 153 4.46 -15.85 -12.23
C ASP A 153 3.80 -14.89 -13.23
N PHE A 154 3.71 -13.60 -12.91
CA PHE A 154 3.27 -12.50 -13.79
C PHE A 154 4.36 -12.03 -14.77
N SER A 155 4.96 -13.00 -15.44
CA SER A 155 5.88 -12.83 -16.58
C SER A 155 5.48 -13.83 -17.67
N GLU A 156 5.85 -13.59 -18.93
CA GLU A 156 5.54 -14.53 -20.02
C GLU A 156 6.41 -15.79 -19.99
N TYR A 157 7.59 -15.71 -19.37
CA TYR A 157 8.53 -16.82 -19.23
C TYR A 157 9.46 -16.61 -18.03
N VAL A 158 10.11 -17.70 -17.60
CA VAL A 158 11.07 -17.69 -16.49
C VAL A 158 12.45 -17.19 -16.97
N TYR A 159 13.00 -16.17 -16.29
CA TYR A 159 14.36 -15.67 -16.54
C TYR A 159 15.02 -15.15 -15.25
N SER A 160 16.33 -14.93 -15.33
CA SER A 160 17.12 -14.22 -14.30
C SER A 160 18.08 -13.25 -15.00
N TYR A 161 18.60 -12.26 -14.28
CA TYR A 161 19.55 -11.30 -14.85
C TYR A 161 20.97 -11.86 -15.04
N ASN A 162 21.26 -13.07 -14.55
CA ASN A 162 22.58 -13.71 -14.73
C ASN A 162 22.47 -15.22 -14.99
N PRO A 163 22.04 -15.65 -16.19
CA PRO A 163 21.81 -17.06 -16.49
C PRO A 163 23.11 -17.87 -16.72
N SER A 164 24.26 -17.20 -16.86
CA SER A 164 25.56 -17.86 -17.08
C SER A 164 25.97 -18.69 -15.86
N ALA A 165 26.14 -20.00 -16.06
CA ALA A 165 26.46 -20.94 -14.99
C ALA A 165 27.79 -20.60 -14.29
N ASP A 166 27.81 -20.75 -12.96
CA ASP A 166 28.96 -20.55 -12.08
C ASP A 166 29.61 -19.15 -12.19
N ASP A 167 28.87 -18.13 -12.64
CA ASP A 167 29.31 -16.74 -12.69
C ASP A 167 29.12 -16.06 -11.33
N PHE A 168 29.86 -16.54 -10.33
CA PHE A 168 29.85 -16.01 -8.95
C PHE A 168 30.21 -14.52 -8.87
N ALA A 169 30.95 -14.00 -9.84
CA ALA A 169 31.37 -12.61 -9.89
C ALA A 169 30.37 -11.68 -10.60
N MET A 170 29.24 -12.21 -11.09
CA MET A 170 28.20 -11.47 -11.82
C MET A 170 28.73 -10.73 -13.06
N THR A 171 29.69 -11.33 -13.76
CA THR A 171 30.33 -10.70 -14.93
C THR A 171 29.40 -10.58 -16.15
N ASN A 172 28.38 -11.44 -16.23
CA ASN A 172 27.37 -11.45 -17.29
C ASN A 172 26.00 -10.94 -16.82
N PHE A 173 25.94 -10.27 -15.66
CA PHE A 173 24.71 -9.68 -15.16
C PHE A 173 24.19 -8.60 -16.12
N SER A 174 22.90 -8.67 -16.49
CA SER A 174 22.22 -7.63 -17.28
C SER A 174 20.73 -7.56 -16.98
N ILE A 175 20.21 -6.34 -16.93
CA ILE A 175 18.77 -6.02 -16.83
C ILE A 175 18.12 -5.75 -18.19
N ASP A 176 18.77 -6.09 -19.31
CA ASP A 176 18.26 -5.76 -20.65
C ASP A 176 16.89 -6.35 -20.96
N VAL A 177 16.48 -7.42 -20.26
CA VAL A 177 15.12 -8.01 -20.35
C VAL A 177 14.04 -7.03 -19.90
N ASP A 178 14.36 -6.11 -18.97
CA ASP A 178 13.41 -5.12 -18.46
C ASP A 178 13.23 -3.91 -19.38
N LYS A 179 14.10 -3.80 -20.41
CA LYS A 179 14.11 -2.69 -21.37
C LYS A 179 13.24 -3.00 -22.58
N SER A 180 12.93 -1.95 -23.33
CA SER A 180 12.28 -2.10 -24.63
C SER A 180 13.17 -2.90 -25.60
N PRO A 181 12.62 -3.79 -26.44
CA PRO A 181 11.19 -4.08 -26.64
C PRO A 181 10.70 -5.33 -25.89
N LEU A 182 11.41 -5.77 -24.84
CA LEU A 182 11.04 -6.98 -24.09
C LEU A 182 9.92 -6.65 -23.08
N SER A 183 10.17 -6.64 -21.77
CA SER A 183 9.06 -6.39 -20.83
C SER A 183 8.63 -4.92 -20.76
N ASN A 184 9.49 -3.97 -21.14
CA ASN A 184 9.29 -2.53 -20.95
C ASN A 184 9.07 -2.09 -19.48
N LYS A 185 9.29 -2.97 -18.50
CA LYS A 185 9.14 -2.70 -17.06
C LYS A 185 9.91 -1.45 -16.63
N LEU A 186 11.17 -1.33 -17.05
CA LEU A 186 12.00 -0.16 -16.72
C LEU A 186 11.41 1.14 -17.28
N GLY A 187 10.89 1.09 -18.52
CA GLY A 187 10.27 2.25 -19.17
C GLY A 187 8.99 2.69 -18.48
N LEU A 188 8.16 1.75 -18.01
CA LEU A 188 6.96 2.05 -17.24
C LEU A 188 7.32 2.74 -15.91
N ILE A 189 8.31 2.22 -15.19
CA ILE A 189 8.77 2.79 -13.91
C ILE A 189 9.29 4.21 -14.10
N GLN A 190 10.11 4.46 -15.13
CA GLN A 190 10.63 5.80 -15.44
C GLN A 190 9.50 6.80 -15.76
N ARG A 191 8.46 6.37 -16.47
CA ARG A 191 7.28 7.21 -16.73
C ARG A 191 6.54 7.52 -15.43
N ALA A 192 6.31 6.52 -14.57
CA ALA A 192 5.66 6.73 -13.27
C ALA A 192 6.47 7.68 -12.36
N LEU A 193 7.80 7.56 -12.30
CA LEU A 193 8.68 8.48 -11.58
C LEU A 193 8.54 9.92 -12.07
N ASN A 194 8.44 10.12 -13.38
CA ASN A 194 8.26 11.45 -13.96
C ASN A 194 6.89 12.05 -13.64
N GLU A 195 5.82 11.25 -13.76
CA GLU A 195 4.45 11.70 -13.43
C GLU A 195 4.31 12.07 -11.96
N THR A 196 4.79 11.21 -11.06
CA THR A 196 4.76 11.46 -9.62
C THR A 196 5.54 12.74 -9.28
N THR A 197 6.76 12.89 -9.79
CA THR A 197 7.57 14.11 -9.60
C THR A 197 6.82 15.37 -10.07
N THR A 198 6.16 15.30 -11.23
CA THR A 198 5.36 16.41 -11.77
C THR A 198 4.16 16.74 -10.87
N ALA A 199 3.52 15.72 -10.30
CA ALA A 199 2.42 15.87 -9.36
C ALA A 199 2.87 16.27 -7.94
N GLY A 200 4.17 16.48 -7.70
CA GLY A 200 4.72 16.80 -6.38
C GLY A 200 4.62 15.64 -5.38
N ARG A 201 4.47 14.41 -5.86
CA ARG A 201 4.44 13.18 -5.07
C ARG A 201 5.73 12.42 -5.41
N ASN A 202 6.58 12.05 -4.44
CA ASN A 202 7.75 11.22 -4.78
C ASN A 202 7.34 9.74 -4.75
N LEU A 203 7.74 8.96 -5.76
CA LEU A 203 7.54 7.51 -5.78
C LEU A 203 8.71 6.81 -5.10
N THR A 204 8.43 6.14 -3.98
CA THR A 204 9.35 5.28 -3.25
C THR A 204 9.29 3.87 -3.83
N LEU A 205 10.43 3.25 -4.10
CA LEU A 205 10.48 1.94 -4.76
C LEU A 205 11.20 0.92 -3.89
N PHE A 206 10.60 -0.26 -3.71
CA PHE A 206 11.27 -1.41 -3.09
C PHE A 206 11.27 -2.60 -4.03
N ALA A 207 12.22 -3.51 -3.85
CA ALA A 207 12.40 -4.66 -4.71
C ALA A 207 12.29 -5.98 -3.96
N SER A 208 11.84 -7.02 -4.67
CA SER A 208 11.67 -8.38 -4.13
C SER A 208 12.04 -9.40 -5.19
N SER A 209 12.68 -10.50 -4.81
CA SER A 209 13.05 -11.58 -5.75
C SER A 209 12.21 -12.83 -5.53
N TRP A 210 11.81 -13.49 -6.61
CA TRP A 210 11.07 -14.77 -6.57
C TRP A 210 12.01 -15.96 -6.57
N ALA A 211 13.04 -15.95 -7.41
CA ALA A 211 14.04 -17.01 -7.44
C ALA A 211 15.40 -16.47 -7.90
N PRO A 212 16.50 -17.06 -7.41
CA PRO A 212 17.85 -16.76 -7.88
C PRO A 212 18.09 -17.37 -9.28
N PRO A 213 19.21 -17.02 -9.94
CA PRO A 213 19.66 -17.73 -11.14
C PRO A 213 19.72 -19.25 -10.96
N LEU A 214 19.27 -19.99 -11.99
CA LEU A 214 19.08 -21.45 -11.95
C LEU A 214 20.32 -22.23 -11.49
N TRP A 215 21.51 -21.75 -11.84
CA TRP A 215 22.77 -22.42 -11.50
C TRP A 215 23.10 -22.34 -10.00
N MET A 216 22.45 -21.44 -9.23
CA MET A 216 22.62 -21.33 -7.78
C MET A 216 21.76 -22.32 -6.99
N THR A 217 20.75 -22.94 -7.61
CA THR A 217 19.75 -23.73 -6.89
C THR A 217 20.07 -25.22 -6.90
N THR A 218 19.62 -25.93 -5.86
CA THR A 218 19.63 -27.38 -5.83
C THR A 218 18.65 -27.92 -6.87
N GLY A 219 19.02 -29.01 -7.56
CA GLY A 219 18.15 -29.61 -8.59
C GLY A 219 17.98 -28.81 -9.88
N ASN A 220 18.64 -27.65 -10.04
CA ASN A 220 18.53 -26.77 -11.21
C ASN A 220 17.06 -26.46 -11.55
N THR A 221 16.31 -25.99 -10.56
CA THR A 221 14.91 -25.56 -10.69
C THR A 221 14.73 -24.17 -10.06
N THR A 222 13.77 -23.39 -10.54
CA THR A 222 13.29 -22.17 -9.87
C THR A 222 12.02 -22.42 -9.07
N LEU A 223 11.38 -23.59 -9.19
CA LEU A 223 10.13 -23.92 -8.50
C LEU A 223 10.41 -24.59 -7.16
N ASN A 224 9.88 -24.01 -6.06
CA ASN A 224 10.12 -24.45 -4.69
C ASN A 224 11.61 -24.79 -4.45
N CYS A 225 12.49 -23.96 -5.00
CA CYS A 225 13.90 -24.26 -5.05
C CYS A 225 14.58 -23.95 -3.73
N GLU A 226 15.74 -24.56 -3.50
CA GLU A 226 16.61 -24.25 -2.37
C GLU A 226 17.96 -23.79 -2.91
N MET A 227 18.64 -22.91 -2.19
CA MET A 227 20.01 -22.50 -2.52
C MET A 227 21.00 -23.65 -2.29
N LYS A 228 22.03 -23.75 -3.14
CA LYS A 228 23.20 -24.58 -2.86
C LYS A 228 23.98 -24.02 -1.67
N GLY A 229 24.55 -24.90 -0.85
CA GLY A 229 25.43 -24.51 0.25
C GLY A 229 24.67 -23.94 1.45
N TYR A 230 25.24 -22.93 2.10
CA TYR A 230 24.73 -22.33 3.34
C TYR A 230 25.08 -20.83 3.40
N PRO A 231 24.33 -20.00 4.13
CA PRO A 231 24.68 -18.59 4.34
C PRO A 231 26.10 -18.40 4.90
N GLY A 232 26.89 -17.55 4.24
CA GLY A 232 28.34 -17.39 4.41
C GLY A 232 29.18 -18.12 3.34
N GLY A 233 28.56 -19.03 2.57
CA GLY A 233 29.19 -19.75 1.46
C GLY A 233 29.08 -19.03 0.12
N ASP A 234 29.77 -19.54 -0.90
CA ASP A 234 29.96 -18.85 -2.19
C ASP A 234 28.64 -18.53 -2.92
N TYR A 235 27.66 -19.43 -2.88
CA TYR A 235 26.36 -19.22 -3.54
C TYR A 235 25.51 -18.15 -2.85
N TRP A 236 25.52 -18.08 -1.53
CA TRP A 236 24.75 -17.07 -0.78
C TRP A 236 25.40 -15.69 -0.86
N LYS A 237 26.72 -15.62 -0.88
CA LYS A 237 27.46 -14.39 -1.23
C LYS A 237 27.15 -13.91 -2.64
N ALA A 238 27.09 -14.83 -3.61
CA ALA A 238 26.69 -14.51 -4.96
C ALA A 238 25.24 -14.01 -5.03
N LEU A 239 24.31 -14.56 -4.25
CA LEU A 239 22.94 -14.05 -4.16
C LEU A 239 22.89 -12.61 -3.62
N ALA A 240 23.63 -12.31 -2.55
CA ALA A 240 23.74 -10.93 -2.05
C ALA A 240 24.32 -9.98 -3.12
N LEU A 241 25.37 -10.41 -3.85
CA LEU A 241 25.95 -9.64 -4.95
C LEU A 241 24.97 -9.45 -6.11
N TYR A 242 24.15 -10.45 -6.42
CA TYR A 242 23.10 -10.36 -7.44
C TYR A 242 22.09 -9.25 -7.12
N TYR A 243 21.64 -9.16 -5.86
CA TYR A 243 20.78 -8.05 -5.42
C TYR A 243 21.50 -6.70 -5.46
N SER A 244 22.78 -6.64 -5.07
CA SER A 244 23.56 -5.40 -5.15
C SER A 244 23.71 -4.93 -6.60
N LYS A 245 23.90 -5.86 -7.55
CA LYS A 245 24.00 -5.55 -8.98
C LYS A 245 22.69 -5.08 -9.58
N PHE A 246 21.56 -5.62 -9.11
CA PHE A 246 20.25 -5.11 -9.49
C PHE A 246 20.06 -3.65 -9.07
N ILE A 247 20.37 -3.33 -7.81
CA ILE A 247 20.27 -1.96 -7.29
C ILE A 247 21.18 -1.03 -8.12
N ASP A 248 22.46 -1.36 -8.26
CA ASP A 248 23.42 -0.58 -9.07
C ASP A 248 22.89 -0.32 -10.49
N ALA A 249 22.32 -1.34 -11.14
CA ALA A 249 21.86 -1.26 -12.52
C ALA A 249 20.59 -0.42 -12.68
N TYR A 250 19.63 -0.53 -11.75
CA TYR A 250 18.42 0.28 -11.78
C TYR A 250 18.69 1.75 -11.44
N GLU A 251 19.55 2.01 -10.46
CA GLU A 251 19.96 3.37 -10.10
C GLU A 251 20.72 4.06 -11.25
N ALA A 252 21.54 3.31 -11.99
CA ALA A 252 22.22 3.82 -13.19
C ALA A 252 21.24 4.24 -14.30
N GLU A 253 20.03 3.69 -14.31
CA GLU A 253 18.94 4.04 -15.22
C GLU A 253 17.99 5.10 -14.62
N GLY A 254 18.37 5.72 -13.50
CA GLY A 254 17.60 6.77 -12.83
C GLY A 254 16.43 6.26 -11.99
N VAL A 255 16.44 4.99 -11.61
CA VAL A 255 15.42 4.36 -10.77
C VAL A 255 15.99 4.08 -9.37
N PRO A 256 15.80 4.97 -8.39
CA PRO A 256 16.32 4.79 -7.04
C PRO A 256 15.61 3.64 -6.32
N ILE A 257 16.37 2.83 -5.57
CA ILE A 257 15.81 1.71 -4.78
C ILE A 257 15.90 2.05 -3.29
N TRP A 258 14.75 2.25 -2.66
CA TRP A 258 14.64 2.57 -1.23
C TRP A 258 14.73 1.33 -0.34
N GLY A 259 14.15 0.21 -0.78
CA GLY A 259 14.06 -1.00 0.03
C GLY A 259 14.26 -2.29 -0.76
N LEU A 260 14.61 -3.36 -0.04
CA LEU A 260 14.78 -4.70 -0.57
C LEU A 260 14.19 -5.70 0.43
N THR A 261 13.27 -6.55 -0.04
CA THR A 261 12.84 -7.71 0.74
C THR A 261 13.89 -8.82 0.61
N THR A 262 14.06 -9.63 1.67
CA THR A 262 15.04 -10.73 1.67
C THR A 262 14.72 -11.77 0.60
N GLN A 263 13.43 -12.05 0.39
CA GLN A 263 12.89 -13.02 -0.56
C GLN A 263 11.36 -12.88 -0.59
N ASN A 264 10.73 -12.94 -1.76
CA ASN A 264 9.28 -13.08 -1.86
C ASN A 264 8.86 -14.48 -1.38
N GLU A 265 7.93 -14.53 -0.41
CA GLU A 265 7.30 -15.73 0.12
C GLU A 265 8.28 -16.89 0.39
N PRO A 266 9.26 -16.73 1.31
CA PRO A 266 10.25 -17.76 1.57
C PRO A 266 9.66 -19.07 2.10
N THR A 267 8.42 -19.07 2.60
CA THR A 267 7.79 -20.30 3.10
C THR A 267 7.28 -21.20 1.99
N LYS A 268 7.27 -22.50 2.27
CA LYS A 268 6.68 -23.48 1.35
C LYS A 268 5.19 -23.60 1.63
N GLN A 269 4.37 -23.44 0.60
CA GLN A 269 2.93 -23.67 0.69
C GLN A 269 2.62 -25.19 0.59
N GLU A 270 2.18 -25.80 1.69
CA GLU A 270 1.96 -27.27 1.77
C GLU A 270 0.73 -27.77 0.98
N LEU A 271 -0.17 -26.88 0.55
CA LEU A 271 -1.40 -27.20 -0.19
C LEU A 271 -1.49 -26.53 -1.57
N ALA A 272 -0.37 -26.05 -2.11
CA ALA A 272 -0.35 -25.41 -3.43
C ALA A 272 -0.55 -26.44 -4.56
N PHE A 273 -1.49 -26.15 -5.47
CA PHE A 273 -1.74 -26.94 -6.69
C PHE A 273 -1.09 -26.34 -7.94
N LYS A 274 -0.64 -25.08 -7.86
CA LYS A 274 0.11 -24.37 -8.90
C LYS A 274 1.46 -23.94 -8.34
N PHE A 275 2.47 -23.88 -9.19
CA PHE A 275 3.84 -23.57 -8.78
C PHE A 275 4.49 -22.61 -9.76
N TRP A 276 5.22 -21.65 -9.22
CA TRP A 276 5.99 -20.68 -9.95
C TRP A 276 7.35 -20.46 -9.26
N GLN A 277 8.13 -19.52 -9.78
CA GLN A 277 9.45 -19.18 -9.26
C GLN A 277 9.37 -18.88 -7.77
N SER A 278 10.14 -19.59 -6.97
CA SER A 278 10.15 -19.48 -5.52
C SER A 278 11.43 -20.05 -4.94
N LEU A 279 12.11 -19.27 -4.09
CA LEU A 279 13.21 -19.73 -3.27
C LEU A 279 12.72 -19.94 -1.83
N ARG A 280 12.87 -21.17 -1.33
CA ARG A 280 12.36 -21.57 -0.01
C ARG A 280 13.47 -21.59 1.03
N PHE A 281 13.20 -20.95 2.16
CA PHE A 281 14.03 -21.03 3.36
C PHE A 281 13.22 -20.68 4.61
N ASN A 282 13.81 -20.86 5.79
CA ASN A 282 13.17 -20.57 7.08
C ASN A 282 13.79 -19.34 7.76
N ALA A 283 13.17 -18.87 8.85
CA ALA A 283 13.62 -17.71 9.61
C ALA A 283 15.08 -17.78 10.08
N SER A 284 15.61 -18.96 10.43
CA SER A 284 17.02 -19.09 10.82
C SER A 284 17.98 -18.95 9.65
N THR A 285 17.60 -19.44 8.47
CA THR A 285 18.37 -19.23 7.24
C THR A 285 18.35 -17.77 6.83
N GLU A 286 17.18 -17.10 6.93
CA GLU A 286 17.08 -15.66 6.65
C GLU A 286 17.99 -14.84 7.57
N ARG A 287 17.93 -15.08 8.89
CA ARG A 287 18.84 -14.46 9.87
C ARG A 287 20.30 -14.64 9.45
N ASP A 288 20.71 -15.87 9.14
CA ASP A 288 22.10 -16.16 8.80
C ASP A 288 22.51 -15.51 7.47
N PHE A 289 21.60 -15.42 6.49
CA PHE A 289 21.83 -14.72 5.22
C PHE A 289 22.00 -13.21 5.42
N ILE A 290 21.10 -12.58 6.18
CA ILE A 290 21.22 -11.17 6.55
C ILE A 290 22.55 -10.91 7.25
N LYS A 291 22.86 -11.71 8.27
CA LYS A 291 24.05 -11.53 9.11
C LYS A 291 25.36 -11.72 8.34
N ARG A 292 25.46 -12.74 7.48
CA ARG A 292 26.74 -13.18 6.91
C ARG A 292 27.01 -12.67 5.50
N ASP A 293 25.97 -12.37 4.74
CA ASP A 293 26.10 -12.07 3.31
C ASP A 293 25.38 -10.75 2.94
N LEU A 294 24.06 -10.69 3.08
CA LEU A 294 23.24 -9.58 2.59
C LEU A 294 23.51 -8.27 3.35
N GLY A 295 23.36 -8.27 4.67
CA GLY A 295 23.49 -7.10 5.51
C GLY A 295 24.85 -6.40 5.38
N PRO A 296 25.98 -7.12 5.56
CA PRO A 296 27.31 -6.53 5.41
C PRO A 296 27.54 -5.92 4.02
N LEU A 297 27.12 -6.61 2.94
CA LEU A 297 27.32 -6.11 1.58
C LEU A 297 26.45 -4.89 1.28
N MET A 298 25.17 -4.90 1.69
CA MET A 298 24.29 -3.75 1.50
C MET A 298 24.74 -2.55 2.32
N LYS A 299 25.21 -2.75 3.56
CA LYS A 299 25.77 -1.64 4.36
C LYS A 299 27.02 -1.02 3.73
N GLU A 300 27.83 -1.80 3.02
CA GLU A 300 29.02 -1.32 2.33
C GLU A 300 28.67 -0.54 1.05
N ASN A 301 27.79 -1.10 0.21
CA ASN A 301 27.51 -0.57 -1.13
C ASN A 301 26.32 0.39 -1.17
N HIS A 302 25.31 0.15 -0.33
CA HIS A 302 23.97 0.76 -0.35
C HIS A 302 23.52 1.15 1.07
N PRO A 303 24.26 2.01 1.78
CA PRO A 303 24.14 2.19 3.24
C PRO A 303 22.78 2.69 3.73
N ASP A 304 21.99 3.33 2.87
CA ASP A 304 20.66 3.86 3.21
C ASP A 304 19.50 2.90 2.93
N LEU A 305 19.78 1.79 2.21
CA LEU A 305 18.81 0.79 1.79
C LEU A 305 18.10 0.15 2.99
N LYS A 306 16.77 0.03 2.90
CA LYS A 306 15.97 -0.66 3.91
C LYS A 306 15.90 -2.15 3.60
N ILE A 307 16.34 -2.99 4.54
CA ILE A 307 16.14 -4.44 4.45
C ILE A 307 14.83 -4.80 5.15
N ILE A 308 13.94 -5.47 4.41
CA ILE A 308 12.61 -5.90 4.83
C ILE A 308 12.62 -7.43 4.93
N ILE A 309 12.33 -7.97 6.11
CA ILE A 309 12.28 -9.43 6.34
C ILE A 309 10.88 -9.99 6.10
N LEU A 310 10.74 -11.33 6.11
CA LEU A 310 9.49 -12.07 5.89
C LEU A 310 8.98 -11.98 4.44
N ASP A 311 8.28 -10.91 4.05
CA ASP A 311 7.64 -10.74 2.73
C ASP A 311 6.75 -11.94 2.36
N ASP A 312 5.91 -12.35 3.32
CA ASP A 312 5.02 -13.51 3.28
C ASP A 312 3.79 -13.25 4.15
N GLN A 313 2.93 -14.24 4.31
CA GLN A 313 1.62 -14.11 4.97
C GLN A 313 1.69 -13.59 6.42
N LYS A 314 0.68 -12.79 6.82
CA LYS A 314 0.53 -12.20 8.17
C LYS A 314 0.58 -13.23 9.30
N ASP A 315 0.00 -14.42 9.12
CA ASP A 315 -0.01 -15.52 10.11
C ASP A 315 1.40 -15.99 10.55
N LEU A 316 2.43 -15.66 9.78
CA LEU A 316 3.83 -16.02 10.07
C LEU A 316 4.56 -14.96 10.90
N LEU A 317 3.98 -13.76 11.05
CA LEU A 317 4.68 -12.57 11.52
C LEU A 317 5.36 -12.75 12.88
N LEU A 318 4.63 -13.30 13.86
CA LEU A 318 5.15 -13.46 15.22
C LEU A 318 6.21 -14.56 15.34
N ASP A 319 6.14 -15.56 14.48
CA ASP A 319 7.06 -16.71 14.45
C ASP A 319 8.32 -16.42 13.64
N TRP A 320 8.27 -15.47 12.69
CA TRP A 320 9.41 -15.07 11.84
C TRP A 320 10.38 -14.08 12.51
N ASN A 321 10.76 -14.36 13.77
CA ASN A 321 11.50 -13.42 14.62
C ASN A 321 13.01 -13.70 14.73
N ALA A 322 13.54 -14.75 14.09
CA ALA A 322 14.93 -15.17 14.28
C ALA A 322 15.96 -14.07 13.89
N SER A 323 15.67 -13.30 12.85
CA SER A 323 16.46 -12.13 12.42
C SER A 323 16.43 -11.00 13.44
N LEU A 324 15.36 -10.89 14.23
CA LEU A 324 15.17 -9.86 15.25
C LEU A 324 15.79 -10.23 16.61
N LEU A 325 15.96 -11.53 16.88
CA LEU A 325 16.57 -12.05 18.11
C LEU A 325 18.11 -12.11 18.06
N ASP A 326 18.74 -11.98 16.88
CA ASP A 326 20.19 -11.91 16.73
C ASP A 326 20.64 -10.48 16.51
N GLU A 327 21.46 -9.95 17.42
CA GLU A 327 21.89 -8.55 17.44
C GLU A 327 22.56 -8.09 16.13
N GLU A 328 23.35 -8.96 15.51
CA GLU A 328 24.07 -8.61 14.28
C GLU A 328 23.11 -8.58 13.08
N ALA A 329 22.26 -9.60 12.91
CA ALA A 329 21.23 -9.59 11.88
C ALA A 329 20.27 -8.40 12.04
N ARG A 330 19.79 -8.19 13.28
CA ARG A 330 18.84 -7.12 13.62
C ARG A 330 19.37 -5.73 13.30
N SER A 331 20.68 -5.51 13.40
CA SER A 331 21.30 -4.22 13.08
C SER A 331 21.15 -3.80 11.61
N TYR A 332 20.79 -4.73 10.72
CA TYR A 332 20.54 -4.48 9.31
C TYR A 332 19.05 -4.39 8.96
N VAL A 333 18.16 -4.93 9.81
CA VAL A 333 16.71 -5.01 9.53
C VAL A 333 16.05 -3.66 9.81
N SER A 334 15.30 -3.16 8.84
CA SER A 334 14.53 -1.91 8.94
C SER A 334 13.02 -2.15 9.08
N GLY A 335 12.51 -3.20 8.43
CA GLY A 335 11.08 -3.48 8.34
C GLY A 335 10.76 -4.95 8.23
N VAL A 336 9.46 -5.26 8.29
CA VAL A 336 8.89 -6.58 8.01
C VAL A 336 7.78 -6.44 6.96
N GLY A 337 7.81 -7.29 5.95
CA GLY A 337 6.83 -7.34 4.86
C GLY A 337 5.76 -8.39 5.14
N VAL A 338 4.49 -8.06 4.93
CA VAL A 338 3.36 -8.98 5.12
C VAL A 338 2.42 -9.04 3.91
N HIS A 339 1.88 -10.24 3.64
CA HIS A 339 0.90 -10.55 2.59
C HIS A 339 -0.43 -11.01 3.21
N TRP A 340 -1.54 -11.00 2.45
CA TRP A 340 -2.90 -11.19 2.98
C TRP A 340 -3.61 -12.51 2.59
N TYR A 341 -3.04 -13.38 1.77
CA TYR A 341 -3.76 -14.42 1.03
C TYR A 341 -4.29 -15.59 1.88
N LYS A 342 -3.61 -15.88 2.98
CA LYS A 342 -4.06 -16.93 3.92
C LYS A 342 -5.18 -16.48 4.86
N ASN A 343 -5.56 -15.22 4.81
CA ASN A 343 -6.70 -14.69 5.55
C ASN A 343 -7.98 -15.27 4.92
N LEU A 344 -8.36 -16.49 5.31
CA LEU A 344 -9.64 -17.11 4.93
C LEU A 344 -10.87 -16.29 5.36
N ASP A 345 -10.61 -15.22 6.10
CA ASP A 345 -11.38 -14.05 6.43
C ASP A 345 -12.25 -13.50 5.32
N PHE A 346 -11.72 -13.45 4.10
CA PHE A 346 -12.48 -13.02 2.93
C PHE A 346 -13.53 -14.05 2.49
N ALA A 347 -13.47 -15.26 3.03
CA ALA A 347 -14.45 -16.33 2.86
C ALA A 347 -15.30 -16.63 4.12
N PHE A 348 -14.79 -16.41 5.34
CA PHE A 348 -15.45 -16.82 6.60
C PHE A 348 -15.50 -15.75 7.71
N GLY A 349 -15.05 -14.52 7.47
CA GLY A 349 -15.23 -13.40 8.41
C GLY A 349 -14.38 -13.45 9.69
N THR A 350 -13.18 -14.02 9.67
CA THR A 350 -12.22 -14.07 10.79
C THR A 350 -11.47 -12.73 11.03
N LEU A 351 -10.37 -12.73 11.81
CA LEU A 351 -9.70 -11.56 12.45
C LEU A 351 -8.60 -10.81 11.65
N GLY A 352 -8.33 -11.20 10.41
CA GLY A 352 -7.39 -10.61 9.43
C GLY A 352 -5.93 -10.71 9.84
N ASP A 353 -5.67 -11.44 10.93
CA ASP A 353 -4.43 -11.46 11.70
C ASP A 353 -3.93 -10.05 12.10
N PHE A 354 -4.86 -9.09 12.23
CA PHE A 354 -4.51 -7.71 12.59
C PHE A 354 -3.95 -7.60 14.01
N ASP A 355 -4.41 -8.47 14.93
CA ASP A 355 -3.87 -8.59 16.29
C ASP A 355 -2.39 -8.97 16.30
N ASP A 356 -1.93 -9.74 15.30
CA ASP A 356 -0.52 -10.13 15.17
C ASP A 356 0.34 -8.92 14.78
N LEU A 357 -0.18 -8.00 13.96
CA LEU A 357 0.51 -6.74 13.64
C LEU A 357 0.70 -5.89 14.92
N ALA A 358 -0.35 -5.75 15.73
CA ALA A 358 -0.30 -5.03 17.00
C ALA A 358 0.66 -5.70 18.00
N ALA A 359 0.62 -7.04 18.09
CA ALA A 359 1.52 -7.81 18.96
C ALA A 359 2.98 -7.75 18.50
N PHE A 360 3.23 -7.68 17.19
CA PHE A 360 4.56 -7.48 16.62
C PHE A 360 5.10 -6.09 16.96
N TYR A 361 4.32 -5.04 16.69
CA TYR A 361 4.70 -3.66 16.99
C TYR A 361 5.02 -3.47 18.49
N ALA A 362 4.21 -4.06 19.37
CA ALA A 362 4.46 -4.00 20.82
C ALA A 362 5.82 -4.61 21.24
N LYS A 363 6.35 -5.58 20.48
CA LYS A 363 7.67 -6.19 20.71
C LYS A 363 8.80 -5.47 19.97
N HIS A 364 8.51 -4.87 18.82
CA HIS A 364 9.50 -4.32 17.89
C HIS A 364 9.04 -2.96 17.33
N PRO A 365 8.84 -1.93 18.17
CA PRO A 365 8.26 -0.65 17.75
C PRO A 365 9.16 0.16 16.81
N ASP A 366 10.43 -0.20 16.69
CA ASP A 366 11.42 0.42 15.80
C ASP A 366 11.54 -0.29 14.43
N ILE A 367 10.78 -1.36 14.19
CA ILE A 367 10.68 -2.05 12.91
C ILE A 367 9.34 -1.70 12.28
N PHE A 368 9.35 -1.08 11.09
CA PHE A 368 8.11 -0.78 10.40
C PHE A 368 7.46 -2.05 9.85
N ILE A 369 6.12 -2.06 9.81
CA ILE A 369 5.34 -3.11 9.16
C ILE A 369 4.88 -2.56 7.81
N LEU A 370 5.08 -3.30 6.73
CA LEU A 370 4.63 -2.91 5.39
C LEU A 370 3.83 -4.04 4.77
N ALA A 371 2.59 -3.77 4.34
CA ALA A 371 1.88 -4.71 3.48
C ALA A 371 2.48 -4.61 2.07
N THR A 372 3.28 -5.61 1.70
CA THR A 372 4.13 -5.60 0.50
C THR A 372 3.46 -6.23 -0.71
N GLU A 373 2.40 -7.01 -0.51
CA GLU A 373 1.61 -7.61 -1.59
C GLU A 373 0.20 -7.99 -1.14
N ALA A 374 -0.78 -7.66 -1.98
CA ALA A 374 -2.15 -8.13 -1.86
C ALA A 374 -2.86 -8.11 -3.23
N CYS A 375 -3.70 -9.11 -3.49
CA CYS A 375 -4.62 -9.13 -4.62
C CYS A 375 -5.86 -9.99 -4.40
N GLU A 376 -6.93 -9.60 -5.08
CA GLU A 376 -8.17 -10.34 -5.21
C GLU A 376 -8.14 -11.30 -6.41
N GLY A 377 -9.04 -12.28 -6.43
CA GLY A 377 -9.06 -13.28 -7.51
C GLY A 377 -8.02 -14.38 -7.35
N SER A 378 -7.43 -14.53 -6.16
CA SER A 378 -6.42 -15.56 -5.85
C SER A 378 -7.02 -16.86 -5.29
N TYR A 379 -8.30 -16.85 -4.89
CA TYR A 379 -8.97 -18.02 -4.35
C TYR A 379 -9.45 -18.99 -5.42
N VAL A 380 -9.74 -20.22 -5.01
CA VAL A 380 -10.37 -21.21 -5.89
C VAL A 380 -11.83 -20.86 -6.17
N GLU A 381 -12.35 -21.34 -7.30
CA GLU A 381 -13.75 -21.14 -7.69
C GLU A 381 -14.72 -21.57 -6.57
N GLY A 382 -15.67 -20.68 -6.22
CA GLY A 382 -16.66 -20.91 -5.17
C GLY A 382 -16.22 -20.57 -3.75
N LEU A 383 -14.97 -20.10 -3.54
CA LEU A 383 -14.47 -19.60 -2.27
C LEU A 383 -14.19 -18.10 -2.35
N GLY A 384 -14.62 -17.34 -1.34
CA GLY A 384 -14.42 -15.88 -1.29
C GLY A 384 -14.94 -15.19 -2.56
N THR A 385 -14.09 -14.37 -3.18
CA THR A 385 -14.38 -13.67 -4.44
C THR A 385 -13.95 -14.45 -5.69
N GLY A 386 -13.54 -15.71 -5.54
CA GLY A 386 -13.18 -16.61 -6.66
C GLY A 386 -11.79 -16.37 -7.26
N VAL A 387 -11.61 -16.87 -8.49
CA VAL A 387 -10.35 -16.88 -9.24
C VAL A 387 -10.40 -15.87 -10.40
N GLY A 388 -9.30 -15.16 -10.64
CA GLY A 388 -9.13 -14.27 -11.79
C GLY A 388 -10.07 -13.06 -11.77
N THR A 389 -10.25 -12.45 -12.94
CA THR A 389 -11.02 -11.22 -13.15
C THR A 389 -12.53 -11.45 -13.22
N HIS A 390 -13.33 -10.49 -12.75
CA HIS A 390 -14.80 -10.56 -12.77
C HIS A 390 -15.45 -9.32 -13.43
N LEU A 391 -14.94 -8.91 -14.60
CA LEU A 391 -15.39 -7.69 -15.29
C LEU A 391 -16.91 -7.62 -15.53
N PHE A 392 -17.56 -8.77 -15.74
CA PHE A 392 -19.00 -8.87 -16.00
C PHE A 392 -19.80 -9.45 -14.83
N ASP A 393 -19.23 -9.53 -13.62
CA ASP A 393 -19.96 -9.98 -12.43
C ASP A 393 -20.57 -8.78 -11.70
N TYR A 394 -21.67 -8.30 -12.27
CA TYR A 394 -22.10 -6.91 -12.32
C TYR A 394 -22.34 -6.16 -10.99
N SER A 395 -22.33 -6.76 -9.80
CA SER A 395 -22.39 -5.93 -8.56
C SER A 395 -21.93 -6.59 -7.26
N ASN A 396 -21.93 -7.91 -7.14
CA ASN A 396 -21.59 -8.54 -5.86
C ASN A 396 -20.08 -8.77 -5.72
N ILE A 397 -19.46 -9.52 -6.62
CA ILE A 397 -18.04 -9.85 -6.49
C ILE A 397 -17.16 -8.61 -6.69
N THR A 398 -17.41 -7.83 -7.74
CA THR A 398 -16.60 -6.67 -8.10
C THR A 398 -16.62 -5.59 -7.00
N TRP A 399 -17.76 -5.36 -6.34
CA TRP A 399 -17.83 -4.47 -5.18
C TRP A 399 -17.20 -5.09 -3.94
N GLN A 400 -17.47 -6.37 -3.66
CA GLN A 400 -16.92 -7.07 -2.49
C GLN A 400 -15.38 -7.07 -2.50
N ARG A 401 -14.74 -7.17 -3.67
CA ARG A 401 -13.29 -7.01 -3.83
C ARG A 401 -12.80 -5.63 -3.35
N GLY A 402 -13.54 -4.57 -3.68
CA GLY A 402 -13.30 -3.24 -3.14
C GLY A 402 -13.49 -3.17 -1.61
N GLU A 403 -14.54 -3.78 -1.07
CA GLU A 403 -14.77 -3.83 0.38
C GLU A 403 -13.65 -4.58 1.12
N ASN A 404 -13.14 -5.66 0.54
CA ASN A 404 -12.02 -6.42 1.09
C ASN A 404 -10.74 -5.58 1.13
N TYR A 405 -10.43 -4.84 0.05
CA TYR A 405 -9.32 -3.86 0.04
C TYR A 405 -9.52 -2.82 1.16
N ALA A 406 -10.71 -2.23 1.27
CA ALA A 406 -10.98 -1.20 2.27
C ALA A 406 -10.80 -1.75 3.70
N ARG A 407 -11.35 -2.94 3.97
CA ARG A 407 -11.24 -3.61 5.26
C ARG A 407 -9.79 -3.89 5.62
N ASP A 408 -9.02 -4.50 4.71
CA ASP A 408 -7.63 -4.88 5.00
C ASP A 408 -6.76 -3.64 5.20
N ILE A 409 -6.83 -2.65 4.29
CA ILE A 409 -6.02 -1.43 4.39
C ILE A 409 -6.34 -0.68 5.70
N ILE A 410 -7.62 -0.49 6.04
CA ILE A 410 -8.00 0.23 7.26
C ILE A 410 -7.48 -0.50 8.50
N ASN A 411 -7.66 -1.82 8.58
CA ASN A 411 -7.29 -2.56 9.77
C ASN A 411 -5.77 -2.79 9.87
N ASP A 412 -5.05 -2.93 8.75
CA ASP A 412 -3.59 -2.93 8.73
C ASP A 412 -3.05 -1.61 9.29
N LEU A 413 -3.54 -0.48 8.78
CA LEU A 413 -3.13 0.84 9.26
C LEU A 413 -3.57 1.09 10.70
N ALA A 414 -4.74 0.58 11.11
CA ALA A 414 -5.21 0.67 12.49
C ALA A 414 -4.30 -0.10 13.46
N ASN A 415 -3.57 -1.10 12.95
CA ASN A 415 -2.69 -1.98 13.70
C ASN A 415 -1.22 -1.85 13.24
N TYR A 416 -0.76 -0.62 13.09
CA TYR A 416 0.66 -0.24 12.95
C TYR A 416 1.33 -0.53 11.61
N ALA A 417 0.59 -0.92 10.57
CA ALA A 417 1.14 -0.93 9.22
C ALA A 417 1.44 0.52 8.75
N SER A 418 2.58 0.68 8.08
CA SER A 418 3.07 1.96 7.55
C SER A 418 2.72 2.15 6.06
N GLY A 419 2.01 1.23 5.43
CA GLY A 419 1.67 1.36 4.01
C GLY A 419 1.12 0.06 3.45
N TRP A 420 0.66 0.13 2.21
CA TRP A 420 -0.01 -1.00 1.56
C TRP A 420 0.23 -1.01 0.05
N THR A 421 0.58 -2.18 -0.48
CA THR A 421 0.97 -2.35 -1.88
C THR A 421 0.09 -3.40 -2.56
N ASP A 422 -0.70 -2.95 -3.52
CA ASP A 422 -1.43 -3.79 -4.46
C ASP A 422 -0.46 -4.67 -5.27
N TRP A 423 -0.95 -5.78 -5.80
CA TRP A 423 -0.12 -6.64 -6.63
C TRP A 423 0.08 -6.06 -8.04
N ASN A 424 -0.61 -6.57 -9.06
CA ASN A 424 -0.40 -6.08 -10.42
C ASN A 424 -1.13 -4.75 -10.64
N LEU A 425 -0.39 -3.68 -10.97
CA LEU A 425 -0.99 -2.40 -11.34
C LEU A 425 -2.02 -2.53 -12.47
N VAL A 426 -1.72 -3.37 -13.47
CA VAL A 426 -2.55 -3.52 -14.67
C VAL A 426 -2.53 -4.98 -15.13
N LEU A 427 -3.70 -5.54 -15.41
CA LEU A 427 -3.86 -6.84 -16.07
C LEU A 427 -4.78 -6.72 -17.29
N ASN A 428 -4.76 -7.72 -18.16
CA ASN A 428 -5.78 -7.82 -19.21
C ASN A 428 -7.12 -8.36 -18.66
N THR A 429 -8.15 -8.40 -19.50
CA THR A 429 -9.49 -8.90 -19.10
C THR A 429 -9.56 -10.39 -18.73
N THR A 430 -8.43 -11.10 -18.74
CA THR A 430 -8.29 -12.50 -18.30
C THR A 430 -7.40 -12.66 -17.07
N GLY A 431 -6.84 -11.57 -16.52
CA GLY A 431 -5.98 -11.61 -15.33
C GLY A 431 -4.53 -12.01 -15.62
N GLY A 432 -4.02 -11.74 -16.81
CA GLY A 432 -2.65 -12.07 -17.24
C GLY A 432 -1.91 -10.91 -17.93
N PRO A 433 -0.77 -11.20 -18.62
CA PRO A 433 -0.19 -12.53 -18.82
C PRO A 433 0.41 -13.14 -17.54
N ASN A 434 0.33 -14.46 -17.43
CA ASN A 434 0.92 -15.23 -16.33
C ASN A 434 1.35 -16.60 -16.85
N TRP A 435 2.64 -16.94 -16.80
CA TRP A 435 3.15 -18.19 -17.40
C TRP A 435 2.75 -19.45 -16.61
N ALA A 436 2.36 -19.29 -15.34
CA ALA A 436 2.03 -20.38 -14.42
C ALA A 436 0.52 -20.63 -14.30
N ASP A 437 -0.28 -20.02 -15.17
CA ASP A 437 -1.75 -20.03 -15.13
C ASP A 437 -2.30 -19.61 -13.75
N ASN A 438 -1.66 -18.65 -13.08
CA ASN A 438 -2.05 -18.13 -11.77
C ASN A 438 -2.80 -16.79 -11.89
N GLN A 439 -3.89 -16.76 -12.67
CA GLN A 439 -4.63 -15.53 -12.91
C GLN A 439 -5.29 -14.98 -11.64
N VAL A 440 -5.17 -13.66 -11.46
CA VAL A 440 -5.78 -12.88 -10.38
C VAL A 440 -6.45 -11.63 -10.96
N ASP A 441 -7.02 -10.78 -10.11
CA ASP A 441 -7.59 -9.51 -10.52
C ASP A 441 -6.63 -8.32 -10.33
N ALA A 442 -6.96 -7.16 -10.89
CA ALA A 442 -6.19 -5.92 -10.72
C ALA A 442 -7.11 -4.70 -10.67
N PRO A 443 -6.74 -3.60 -9.98
CA PRO A 443 -7.59 -2.41 -9.91
C PRO A 443 -7.87 -1.76 -11.28
N ILE A 444 -6.97 -1.94 -12.26
CA ILE A 444 -7.21 -1.60 -13.66
C ILE A 444 -7.06 -2.84 -14.55
N LEU A 445 -8.09 -3.09 -15.37
CA LEU A 445 -8.06 -4.07 -16.45
C LEU A 445 -7.98 -3.36 -17.81
N VAL A 446 -7.30 -3.93 -18.81
CA VAL A 446 -7.19 -3.35 -20.16
C VAL A 446 -7.78 -4.24 -21.24
N ASP A 447 -8.26 -3.62 -22.32
CA ASP A 447 -8.57 -4.30 -23.59
C ASP A 447 -7.28 -4.64 -24.36
N GLU A 448 -6.84 -5.88 -24.25
CA GLU A 448 -5.64 -6.38 -24.91
C GLU A 448 -5.78 -6.62 -26.42
N GLU A 449 -7.00 -6.65 -26.99
CA GLU A 449 -7.20 -6.88 -28.42
C GLU A 449 -7.29 -5.57 -29.21
N GLY A 450 -7.97 -4.57 -28.63
CA GLY A 450 -8.23 -3.29 -29.27
C GLY A 450 -7.26 -2.19 -28.85
N GLY A 451 -6.67 -2.29 -27.65
CA GLY A 451 -5.76 -1.28 -27.10
C GLY A 451 -6.42 0.07 -26.80
N ALA A 452 -7.74 0.18 -26.97
CA ALA A 452 -8.46 1.45 -26.98
C ALA A 452 -9.20 1.76 -25.67
N GLU A 453 -9.46 0.74 -24.84
CA GLU A 453 -10.23 0.89 -23.60
C GLU A 453 -9.54 0.25 -22.38
N PHE A 454 -9.71 0.85 -21.21
CA PHE A 454 -9.39 0.22 -19.92
C PHE A 454 -10.51 0.45 -18.92
N TYR A 455 -10.50 -0.35 -17.86
CA TYR A 455 -11.59 -0.49 -16.90
C TYR A 455 -11.05 -0.28 -15.49
N LYS A 456 -11.43 0.83 -14.85
CA LYS A 456 -11.13 1.07 -13.43
C LYS A 456 -12.16 0.37 -12.56
N GLN A 457 -11.72 -0.59 -11.76
CA GLN A 457 -12.57 -1.38 -10.88
C GLN A 457 -12.82 -0.67 -9.53
N PRO A 458 -13.80 -1.10 -8.71
CA PRO A 458 -14.00 -0.55 -7.37
C PRO A 458 -12.73 -0.52 -6.51
N MET A 459 -11.86 -1.53 -6.62
CA MET A 459 -10.55 -1.58 -5.96
C MET A 459 -9.70 -0.33 -6.24
N TYR A 460 -9.74 0.22 -7.46
CA TYR A 460 -8.99 1.44 -7.81
C TYR A 460 -9.47 2.64 -7.00
N TYR A 461 -10.79 2.81 -6.87
CA TYR A 461 -11.36 3.94 -6.12
C TYR A 461 -11.15 3.78 -4.62
N VAL A 462 -11.25 2.55 -4.10
CA VAL A 462 -10.93 2.22 -2.71
C VAL A 462 -9.47 2.55 -2.39
N MET A 463 -8.53 2.15 -3.24
CA MET A 463 -7.11 2.55 -3.10
C MET A 463 -6.95 4.08 -3.07
N GLY A 464 -7.79 4.82 -3.81
CA GLY A 464 -7.83 6.27 -3.80
C GLY A 464 -8.21 6.90 -2.46
N HIS A 465 -9.04 6.25 -1.64
CA HIS A 465 -9.39 6.75 -0.30
C HIS A 465 -8.18 6.81 0.66
N PHE A 466 -7.09 6.10 0.33
CA PHE A 466 -5.85 6.09 1.10
C PHE A 466 -4.75 6.85 0.36
N SER A 467 -4.34 6.37 -0.82
CA SER A 467 -3.22 6.93 -1.58
C SER A 467 -3.32 8.44 -1.86
N LYS A 468 -4.55 8.93 -2.08
CA LYS A 468 -4.79 10.34 -2.40
C LYS A 468 -4.69 11.26 -1.19
N PHE A 469 -5.15 10.78 -0.03
CA PHE A 469 -5.40 11.59 1.17
C PHE A 469 -4.36 11.35 2.28
N LEU A 470 -3.72 10.18 2.29
CA LEU A 470 -2.69 9.78 3.23
C LEU A 470 -1.33 9.84 2.53
N VAL A 471 -0.83 11.06 2.41
CA VAL A 471 0.46 11.35 1.77
C VAL A 471 1.62 10.77 2.59
N PRO A 472 2.78 10.44 1.98
CA PRO A 472 3.95 10.04 2.74
C PRO A 472 4.29 11.03 3.85
N GLY A 473 4.52 10.55 5.06
CA GLY A 473 4.71 11.36 6.26
C GLY A 473 3.44 11.59 7.08
N SER A 474 2.24 11.21 6.59
CA SER A 474 1.04 11.20 7.43
C SER A 474 1.25 10.26 8.62
N VAL A 475 0.71 10.62 9.78
CA VAL A 475 0.80 9.80 11.00
C VAL A 475 -0.57 9.31 11.41
N GLN A 476 -0.69 8.04 11.81
CA GLN A 476 -1.93 7.55 12.42
C GLN A 476 -2.15 8.24 13.76
N ILE A 477 -3.40 8.61 14.06
CA ILE A 477 -3.80 9.19 15.34
C ILE A 477 -4.83 8.31 16.06
N ALA A 478 -4.99 8.52 17.37
CA ALA A 478 -5.90 7.74 18.17
C ALA A 478 -7.36 7.97 17.79
N LEU A 479 -8.07 6.87 17.58
CA LEU A 479 -9.51 6.81 17.38
C LEU A 479 -10.07 5.71 18.27
N SER A 480 -11.06 6.04 19.08
CA SER A 480 -11.77 5.07 19.92
C SER A 480 -13.27 5.07 19.64
N VAL A 481 -13.89 3.89 19.79
CA VAL A 481 -15.33 3.69 19.65
C VAL A 481 -15.95 3.70 21.05
N SER A 482 -17.05 4.43 21.24
CA SER A 482 -17.76 4.45 22.52
C SER A 482 -18.42 3.09 22.81
N SER A 483 -18.65 2.80 24.09
CA SER A 483 -19.30 1.55 24.51
C SER A 483 -20.68 1.36 23.87
N ASP A 484 -21.39 2.46 23.64
CA ASP A 484 -22.76 2.47 23.15
C ASP A 484 -22.81 2.27 21.63
N ALA A 485 -21.76 2.69 20.90
CA ALA A 485 -21.64 2.54 19.45
C ALA A 485 -21.04 1.20 19.01
N ASN A 486 -20.37 0.47 19.90
CA ASN A 486 -19.57 -0.71 19.55
C ASN A 486 -20.35 -1.77 18.74
N SER A 487 -21.57 -2.12 19.18
CA SER A 487 -22.40 -3.10 18.44
C SER A 487 -22.97 -2.55 17.14
N THR A 488 -23.21 -1.23 17.06
CA THR A 488 -23.80 -0.62 15.86
C THR A 488 -22.78 -0.43 14.76
N LEU A 489 -21.49 -0.30 15.13
CA LEU A 489 -20.37 -0.06 14.24
C LEU A 489 -19.47 -1.30 14.08
N GLU A 490 -19.94 -2.50 14.43
CA GLU A 490 -19.16 -3.74 14.29
C GLU A 490 -18.66 -3.96 12.85
N GLU A 491 -19.52 -3.70 11.86
CA GLU A 491 -19.21 -3.80 10.42
C GLU A 491 -18.72 -2.49 9.79
N VAL A 492 -18.29 -1.53 10.61
CA VAL A 492 -17.71 -0.28 10.14
C VAL A 492 -16.22 -0.27 10.43
N ASP A 493 -15.37 -0.45 9.43
CA ASP A 493 -13.92 -0.30 9.59
C ASP A 493 -13.57 1.20 9.65
N ARG A 494 -12.64 1.61 10.51
CA ARG A 494 -12.22 3.01 10.65
C ARG A 494 -10.75 3.21 11.02
N ALA A 495 -10.14 4.27 10.51
CA ALA A 495 -8.86 4.79 10.95
C ALA A 495 -8.78 6.32 10.77
N ALA A 496 -7.95 6.99 11.57
CA ALA A 496 -7.74 8.43 11.50
C ALA A 496 -6.25 8.78 11.44
N PHE A 497 -5.94 9.87 10.74
CA PHE A 497 -4.58 10.31 10.46
C PHE A 497 -4.46 11.82 10.51
N LEU A 498 -3.23 12.30 10.74
CA LEU A 498 -2.83 13.68 10.55
C LEU A 498 -1.80 13.73 9.41
N THR A 499 -2.04 14.57 8.41
CA THR A 499 -1.11 14.78 7.30
C THR A 499 0.04 15.70 7.70
N PRO A 500 1.17 15.73 6.95
CA PRO A 500 2.28 16.64 7.21
C PRO A 500 1.92 18.14 7.17
N ASP A 501 0.85 18.50 6.46
CA ASP A 501 0.30 19.86 6.40
C ASP A 501 -0.79 20.12 7.45
N GLY A 502 -1.02 19.18 8.37
CA GLY A 502 -1.88 19.34 9.54
C GLY A 502 -3.37 19.09 9.30
N GLN A 503 -3.75 18.55 8.14
CA GLN A 503 -5.12 18.13 7.88
C GLN A 503 -5.42 16.82 8.61
N LEU A 504 -6.60 16.75 9.22
CA LEU A 504 -7.09 15.50 9.80
C LEU A 504 -7.87 14.72 8.73
N VAL A 505 -7.58 13.43 8.62
CA VAL A 505 -8.22 12.51 7.66
C VAL A 505 -8.82 11.34 8.42
N VAL A 506 -10.12 11.08 8.23
CA VAL A 506 -10.78 9.86 8.74
C VAL A 506 -11.28 9.05 7.56
N VAL A 507 -10.89 7.77 7.50
CA VAL A 507 -11.41 6.83 6.51
C VAL A 507 -12.36 5.87 7.20
N LEU A 508 -13.56 5.72 6.64
CA LEU A 508 -14.64 4.88 7.14
C LEU A 508 -15.10 3.93 6.03
N SER A 509 -15.31 2.65 6.33
CA SER A 509 -15.90 1.67 5.41
C SER A 509 -17.09 0.99 6.07
N ASN A 510 -18.28 1.13 5.50
CA ASN A 510 -19.49 0.44 5.95
C ASN A 510 -19.78 -0.74 5.04
N ARG A 511 -19.54 -1.95 5.56
CA ARG A 511 -19.82 -3.23 4.88
C ARG A 511 -21.22 -3.76 5.19
N ASP A 512 -22.01 -3.06 5.99
CA ASP A 512 -23.38 -3.43 6.27
C ASP A 512 -24.31 -3.05 5.12
N SER A 513 -25.43 -3.76 5.05
CA SER A 513 -26.61 -3.49 4.24
C SER A 513 -27.45 -2.30 4.73
N THR A 514 -27.07 -1.66 5.84
CA THR A 514 -27.80 -0.53 6.44
C THR A 514 -26.94 0.71 6.60
N ASP A 515 -27.56 1.88 6.38
CA ASP A 515 -26.93 3.17 6.61
C ASP A 515 -26.60 3.36 8.09
N LYS A 516 -25.45 3.96 8.37
CA LYS A 516 -25.03 4.34 9.72
C LYS A 516 -25.02 5.86 9.84
N SER A 517 -25.51 6.37 10.95
CA SER A 517 -25.31 7.77 11.36
C SER A 517 -24.29 7.77 12.48
N ILE A 518 -23.13 8.38 12.24
CA ILE A 518 -21.97 8.33 13.13
C ILE A 518 -21.67 9.74 13.62
N ARG A 519 -21.77 9.95 14.94
CA ARG A 519 -21.29 11.14 15.61
C ARG A 519 -19.80 11.00 15.88
N MET A 520 -19.00 11.95 15.39
CA MET A 520 -17.55 11.99 15.63
C MET A 520 -17.19 13.23 16.43
N SER A 521 -16.37 13.07 17.47
CA SER A 521 -15.82 14.17 18.25
C SER A 521 -14.31 14.29 18.04
N LEU A 522 -13.87 15.50 17.71
CA LEU A 522 -12.48 15.94 17.62
C LEU A 522 -12.16 16.63 18.95
N ALA A 523 -11.70 15.84 19.91
CA ALA A 523 -11.68 16.26 21.31
C ALA A 523 -10.69 17.40 21.57
N ALA A 524 -9.52 17.38 20.92
CA ALA A 524 -8.49 18.39 21.08
C ALA A 524 -8.87 19.74 20.43
N GLU A 525 -9.63 19.68 19.35
CA GLU A 525 -10.08 20.81 18.55
C GLU A 525 -11.39 21.44 19.07
N GLY A 526 -12.05 20.77 20.01
CA GLY A 526 -13.34 21.22 20.53
C GLY A 526 -14.45 21.18 19.47
N ARG A 527 -14.37 20.26 18.51
CA ARG A 527 -15.31 20.14 17.38
C ARG A 527 -15.99 18.79 17.35
N ALA A 528 -17.12 18.72 16.68
CA ALA A 528 -17.77 17.46 16.37
C ALA A 528 -18.58 17.57 15.08
N LEU A 529 -18.88 16.44 14.47
CA LEU A 529 -19.82 16.37 13.35
C LEU A 529 -20.56 15.05 13.30
N THR A 530 -21.63 15.02 12.50
CA THR A 530 -22.36 13.78 12.22
C THR A 530 -22.18 13.43 10.74
N VAL A 531 -21.71 12.21 10.49
CA VAL A 531 -21.58 11.64 9.15
C VAL A 531 -22.68 10.62 8.94
N VAL A 532 -23.36 10.71 7.80
CA VAL A 532 -24.18 9.60 7.31
C VAL A 532 -23.30 8.76 6.39
N LEU A 533 -23.10 7.51 6.76
CA LEU A 533 -22.30 6.53 6.05
C LEU A 533 -23.27 5.49 5.47
N PRO A 534 -23.67 5.61 4.18
CA PRO A 534 -24.65 4.72 3.59
C PRO A 534 -24.16 3.26 3.56
N ALA A 535 -25.10 2.33 3.35
CA ALA A 535 -24.78 0.91 3.18
C ALA A 535 -23.78 0.67 2.03
N ASN A 536 -22.81 -0.24 2.22
CA ASN A 536 -21.84 -0.63 1.18
C ASN A 536 -21.08 0.59 0.61
N THR A 537 -20.42 1.35 1.49
CA THR A 537 -19.68 2.57 1.11
C THR A 537 -18.32 2.68 1.78
N VAL A 538 -17.41 3.37 1.12
CA VAL A 538 -16.18 3.89 1.70
C VAL A 538 -16.22 5.41 1.63
N GLN A 539 -15.91 6.07 2.75
CA GLN A 539 -15.85 7.52 2.84
C GLN A 539 -14.50 7.97 3.40
N THR A 540 -13.96 9.04 2.82
CA THR A 540 -12.87 9.82 3.42
C THR A 540 -13.42 11.17 3.86
N VAL A 541 -13.34 11.44 5.15
CA VAL A 541 -13.70 12.72 5.77
C VAL A 541 -12.40 13.50 5.96
N LEU A 542 -12.28 14.60 5.22
CA LEU A 542 -11.11 15.48 5.23
C LEU A 542 -11.46 16.77 5.99
N PHE A 543 -10.68 17.06 7.01
CA PHE A 543 -10.81 18.27 7.81
C PHE A 543 -9.73 19.28 7.40
N PRO A 544 -9.98 20.59 7.58
CA PRO A 544 -8.94 21.59 7.39
C PRO A 544 -7.86 21.45 8.47
N ALA A 545 -6.71 22.08 8.24
CA ALA A 545 -5.73 22.22 9.31
C ALA A 545 -6.30 23.13 10.42
N PHE A 546 -6.26 22.65 11.65
CA PHE A 546 -6.69 23.43 12.81
C PHE A 546 -5.51 24.29 13.29
N ASP A 547 -5.70 25.61 13.39
CA ASP A 547 -4.67 26.50 13.92
C ASP A 547 -4.32 26.10 15.37
N GLU A 548 -3.02 25.93 15.67
CA GLU A 548 -2.54 25.81 17.05
C GLU A 548 -2.82 27.12 17.82
N GLY A 549 -3.98 27.19 18.45
CA GLY A 549 -4.28 28.15 19.51
C GLY A 549 -4.89 29.48 19.06
N SER A 550 -6.21 29.49 18.90
CA SER A 550 -7.02 30.57 19.48
C SER A 550 -7.55 30.12 20.84
N GLN A 551 -6.65 29.87 21.80
CA GLN A 551 -7.07 29.99 23.19
C GLN A 551 -7.49 31.43 23.39
N SER A 552 -8.79 31.64 23.58
CA SER A 552 -9.37 32.92 23.92
C SER A 552 -8.65 33.48 25.14
N SER A 553 -7.84 34.52 24.90
CA SER A 553 -7.26 35.33 25.96
C SER A 553 -8.33 36.24 26.56
N ASP A 554 -9.31 35.66 27.23
CA ASP A 554 -10.23 36.36 28.13
C ASP A 554 -10.08 35.76 29.54
N ALA A 555 -8.89 35.93 30.11
CA ALA A 555 -8.69 35.82 31.55
C ALA A 555 -8.47 37.23 32.10
N SER A 556 -9.56 37.82 32.58
CA SER A 556 -9.56 39.02 33.39
C SER A 556 -8.58 38.87 34.56
N SER A 557 -7.65 39.81 34.66
CA SER A 557 -6.73 39.96 35.78
C SER A 557 -7.50 40.18 37.09
N THR A 558 -7.44 39.22 38.01
CA THR A 558 -7.54 39.50 39.44
C THR A 558 -6.49 38.71 40.20
N SER A 559 -5.68 39.48 40.92
CA SER A 559 -4.72 39.04 41.94
C SER A 559 -5.44 38.41 43.13
N ASP A 560 -4.91 37.30 43.68
CA ASP A 560 -4.52 37.25 45.09
C ASP A 560 -3.81 35.96 45.52
N ALA A 561 -2.72 36.20 46.27
CA ALA A 561 -2.15 35.51 47.44
C ALA A 561 -2.11 33.97 47.58
N SER A 562 -0.85 33.49 47.61
CA SER A 562 -0.21 32.44 48.42
C SER A 562 -0.99 31.62 49.47
N SER A 563 -0.83 30.29 49.45
CA SER A 563 -0.44 29.48 50.64
C SER A 563 -0.05 28.01 50.32
N SER A 564 1.18 27.67 50.71
CA SER A 564 1.78 26.41 51.24
C SER A 564 1.17 25.00 51.09
N SER A 565 2.11 24.06 50.82
CA SER A 565 2.23 22.63 51.25
C SER A 565 1.23 21.64 50.63
N SER A 566 1.53 20.38 50.33
CA SER A 566 2.54 19.41 50.78
C SER A 566 2.58 18.24 49.77
N GLY A 567 3.74 17.60 49.59
CA GLY A 567 3.88 16.43 48.72
C GLY A 567 3.32 15.14 49.32
N VAL A 568 2.87 14.23 48.46
CA VAL A 568 2.77 12.79 48.73
C VAL A 568 3.10 12.03 47.44
N ALA A 569 4.04 11.10 47.56
CA ALA A 569 4.40 10.13 46.53
C ALA A 569 3.37 8.99 46.49
N LEU A 570 3.03 8.52 45.29
CA LEU A 570 2.26 7.29 45.08
C LEU A 570 3.02 6.37 44.12
N THR A 571 3.34 5.18 44.63
CA THR A 571 3.86 3.99 43.95
C THR A 571 2.78 3.35 43.07
N PRO A 572 3.11 2.77 41.90
CA PRO A 572 2.16 1.97 41.13
C PRO A 572 2.15 0.51 41.63
N SER A 573 0.96 -0.01 41.91
CA SER A 573 0.73 -1.45 42.11
C SER A 573 0.38 -2.10 40.78
N LEU A 574 1.27 -2.96 40.26
CA LEU A 574 0.94 -3.92 39.20
C LEU A 574 0.10 -5.06 39.80
N SER A 575 -1.06 -5.34 39.19
CA SER A 575 -1.76 -6.62 39.35
C SER A 575 -1.59 -7.42 38.07
N LEU A 576 -0.76 -8.45 38.18
CA LEU A 576 -0.52 -9.49 37.18
C LEU A 576 -1.60 -10.57 37.35
N ALA A 577 -2.49 -10.75 36.38
CA ALA A 577 -3.43 -11.88 36.35
C ALA A 577 -2.91 -12.93 35.36
N ILE A 578 -2.49 -14.06 35.92
CA ILE A 578 -2.03 -15.27 35.24
C ILE A 578 -3.27 -16.08 34.84
N LEU A 579 -3.39 -16.46 33.57
CA LEU A 579 -4.29 -17.52 33.11
C LEU A 579 -3.50 -18.53 32.27
N LEU A 580 -3.44 -19.76 32.78
CA LEU A 580 -2.89 -20.95 32.12
C LEU A 580 -3.95 -21.57 31.18
N PRO A 581 -3.52 -22.31 30.13
CA PRO A 581 -4.40 -22.78 29.07
C PRO A 581 -5.03 -24.14 29.41
N VAL A 582 -6.25 -24.37 28.91
CA VAL A 582 -6.84 -25.70 28.82
C VAL A 582 -7.02 -26.04 27.35
N ALA A 583 -6.24 -27.02 26.89
CA ALA A 583 -6.39 -27.66 25.61
C ALA A 583 -7.46 -28.76 25.69
N SER A 584 -8.30 -28.90 24.65
CA SER A 584 -8.86 -30.19 24.23
C SER A 584 -9.42 -30.11 22.81
N CYS A 585 -9.03 -31.11 22.03
CA CYS A 585 -9.38 -31.41 20.65
C CYS A 585 -10.89 -31.46 20.34
N LEU A 586 -11.25 -31.18 19.08
CA LEU A 586 -11.97 -32.15 18.26
C LEU A 586 -11.77 -31.92 16.74
N LEU A 587 -11.48 -33.01 16.04
CA LEU A 587 -11.37 -33.16 14.60
C LEU A 587 -12.75 -33.44 13.95
N LEU A 588 -12.76 -33.25 12.61
CA LEU A 588 -13.47 -34.00 11.55
C LEU A 588 -14.79 -33.46 10.97
N LEU A 589 -14.80 -33.52 9.62
CA LEU A 589 -15.87 -33.48 8.59
C LEU A 589 -15.86 -32.14 7.82
N LEU A 590 -15.68 -32.08 6.50
CA LEU A 590 -16.38 -32.84 5.45
C LEU A 590 -15.53 -33.03 4.17
N ALA A 591 -15.96 -34.04 3.41
CA ALA A 591 -15.49 -34.51 2.12
C ALA A 591 -15.99 -33.68 0.93
#